data_AF-A0A074RZK6-F1
#
_entry.id   AF-A0A074RZK6-F1
#
_cell.length_a   1.000
_cell.length_b   1.000
_cell.length_c   1.000
_cell.angle_alpha   90.00
_cell.angle_beta   90.00
_cell.angle_gamma   90.00
#
_symmetry.space_group_name_H-M   'P 1'
#
loop_
_entity.id
_entity.type
_entity.pdbx_description
1 polymer ?
#
loop_
_entity_poly.entity_id
_entity_poly.type
_entity_poly.pdbx_seq_one_letter_code
_entity_poly.pdbx_strand_id
1 'polypeptide(L)'
;MPTLPFTRLSFTSLPGSSYYISNALVIAKRVALGLEDPVRIEFEGEWVKGNPLFDWYQRHSSSPIESMQLRKEKKAPFFHEYVTFRLSDGSCFRIDRRQLPNERYPMCCTQREGVEAYDTIEEITDMEDSMYNPSDCLVQVDFTTDVELNLIIVICRAIYERPDTRNYTVQRYNCYFYSQTVVMFTLCTVYDWDEYFIW
;
A
#
# COMPACT_ATOMS: atom_id res chain seq x y z
N MET A 1 16.38 -35.33 -35.39
CA MET A 1 15.81 -34.69 -34.19
C MET A 1 16.90 -33.90 -33.49
N PRO A 2 16.89 -32.55 -33.51
CA PRO A 2 17.78 -31.78 -32.67
C PRO A 2 17.03 -31.32 -31.41
N THR A 3 17.56 -31.68 -30.24
CA THR A 3 17.12 -31.22 -28.93
C THR A 3 17.59 -29.78 -28.72
N LEU A 4 16.66 -28.84 -28.62
CA LEU A 4 16.94 -27.46 -28.20
C LEU A 4 17.28 -27.45 -26.70
N PRO A 5 18.28 -26.68 -26.26
CA PRO A 5 18.55 -26.51 -24.85
C PRO A 5 17.44 -25.63 -24.25
N PHE A 6 16.72 -26.15 -23.27
CA PHE A 6 15.86 -25.36 -22.40
C PHE A 6 16.77 -24.39 -21.62
N THR A 7 16.93 -23.18 -22.16
CA THR A 7 17.39 -22.05 -21.36
C THR A 7 16.29 -21.81 -20.33
N ARG A 8 16.57 -22.12 -19.05
CA ARG A 8 15.73 -21.66 -17.94
C ARG A 8 15.66 -20.14 -18.03
N LEU A 9 14.54 -19.62 -18.53
CA LEU A 9 14.19 -18.22 -18.35
C LEU A 9 14.18 -17.99 -16.84
N SER A 10 15.12 -17.17 -16.38
CA SER A 10 15.07 -16.59 -15.05
C SER A 10 13.68 -16.00 -14.86
N PHE A 11 12.98 -16.41 -13.80
CA PHE A 11 11.77 -15.72 -13.35
C PHE A 11 12.20 -14.33 -12.86
N THR A 12 12.46 -13.43 -13.80
CA THR A 12 12.46 -12.00 -13.52
C THR A 12 11.04 -11.66 -13.14
N SER A 13 10.79 -11.62 -11.83
CA SER A 13 9.56 -11.17 -11.22
C SER A 13 9.09 -9.90 -11.91
N LEU A 14 7.84 -9.91 -12.38
CA LEU A 14 7.25 -8.80 -13.10
C LEU A 14 7.25 -7.52 -12.26
N PRO A 15 7.25 -6.34 -12.92
CA PRO A 15 7.07 -5.05 -12.24
C PRO A 15 5.87 -5.09 -11.30
N GLY A 16 6.08 -4.75 -10.02
CA GLY A 16 4.99 -4.66 -9.05
C GLY A 16 4.45 -5.99 -8.52
N SER A 17 5.14 -7.12 -8.73
CA SER A 17 4.76 -8.39 -8.08
C SER A 17 4.72 -8.26 -6.54
N SER A 18 3.64 -8.77 -5.94
CA SER A 18 3.45 -8.79 -4.48
C SER A 18 4.53 -9.62 -3.80
N TYR A 19 5.23 -9.01 -2.85
CA TYR A 19 6.19 -9.71 -1.99
C TYR A 19 5.51 -10.56 -0.92
N TYR A 20 4.27 -10.29 -0.52
CA TYR A 20 3.57 -11.03 0.54
C TYR A 20 2.98 -12.36 0.03
N ILE A 21 2.13 -12.32 -1.00
CA ILE A 21 1.28 -13.46 -1.39
C ILE A 21 2.08 -14.61 -2.01
N SER A 22 3.26 -14.30 -2.55
CA SER A 22 4.10 -15.26 -3.27
C SER A 22 5.35 -15.68 -2.48
N ASN A 23 5.60 -15.13 -1.30
CA ASN A 23 6.84 -15.38 -0.55
C ASN A 23 6.55 -16.08 0.79
N ALA A 24 6.69 -17.41 0.78
CA ALA A 24 6.50 -18.24 1.97
C ALA A 24 7.37 -17.81 3.17
N LEU A 25 8.55 -17.20 2.93
CA LEU A 25 9.41 -16.69 3.99
C LEU A 25 8.78 -15.48 4.71
N VAL A 26 8.16 -14.57 3.95
CA VAL A 26 7.48 -13.40 4.52
C VAL A 26 6.27 -13.85 5.33
N ILE A 27 5.46 -14.77 4.77
CA ILE A 27 4.30 -15.34 5.47
C ILE A 27 4.74 -16.00 6.78
N ALA A 28 5.75 -16.88 6.73
CA ALA A 28 6.25 -17.56 7.91
C ALA A 28 6.79 -16.58 8.98
N LYS A 29 7.49 -15.52 8.55
CA LYS A 29 7.99 -14.48 9.47
C LYS A 29 6.85 -13.71 10.14
N ARG A 30 5.80 -13.34 9.41
CA ARG A 30 4.61 -12.66 9.97
C ARG A 30 3.91 -13.53 11.01
N VAL A 31 3.69 -14.82 10.69
CA VAL A 31 3.11 -15.79 11.63
C VAL A 31 3.96 -15.94 12.89
N ALA A 32 5.29 -16.02 12.74
CA ALA A 32 6.20 -16.12 13.88
C ALA A 32 6.20 -14.86 14.77
N LEU A 33 5.88 -13.69 14.19
CA LEU A 33 5.76 -12.42 14.90
C LEU A 33 4.35 -12.15 15.45
N GLY A 34 3.37 -12.99 15.10
CA GLY A 34 1.97 -12.82 15.53
C GLY A 34 1.26 -11.61 14.92
N LEU A 35 1.72 -11.14 13.75
CA LEU A 35 1.11 -10.00 13.05
C LEU A 35 -0.25 -10.38 12.44
N GLU A 36 -1.19 -9.45 12.39
CA GLU A 36 -2.47 -9.60 11.70
C GLU A 36 -2.27 -9.96 10.22
N ASP A 37 -3.24 -10.65 9.63
CA ASP A 37 -3.25 -10.89 8.19
C ASP A 37 -3.41 -9.56 7.42
N PRO A 38 -2.66 -9.35 6.33
CA PRO A 38 -2.89 -8.27 5.38
C PRO A 38 -4.35 -8.17 4.95
N VAL A 39 -4.89 -6.96 5.04
CA VAL A 39 -6.27 -6.67 4.67
C VAL A 39 -6.27 -5.99 3.31
N ARG A 40 -7.11 -6.48 2.40
CA ARG A 40 -7.32 -5.84 1.10
C ARG A 40 -8.15 -4.58 1.27
N ILE A 41 -7.70 -3.49 0.66
CA ILE A 41 -8.44 -2.24 0.62
C ILE A 41 -9.36 -2.28 -0.60
N GLU A 42 -10.59 -2.71 -0.37
CA GLU A 42 -11.65 -2.71 -1.38
C GLU A 42 -12.96 -2.24 -0.74
N PHE A 43 -13.80 -1.60 -1.55
CA PHE A 43 -15.08 -1.04 -1.11
C PHE A 43 -16.26 -1.69 -1.84
N GLU A 44 -16.08 -2.95 -2.27
CA GLU A 44 -17.19 -3.77 -2.77
C GLU A 44 -18.03 -4.27 -1.60
N GLY A 45 -19.35 -4.19 -1.76
CA GLY A 45 -20.30 -4.63 -0.73
C GLY A 45 -20.56 -3.60 0.36
N GLU A 46 -21.22 -4.06 1.43
CA GLU A 46 -21.67 -3.18 2.53
C GLU A 46 -20.55 -2.91 3.53
N TRP A 47 -20.49 -1.67 4.03
CA TRP A 47 -19.56 -1.23 5.09
C TRP A 47 -20.08 -1.63 6.48
N VAL A 48 -20.10 -2.93 6.74
CA VAL A 48 -20.67 -3.55 7.95
C VAL A 48 -19.76 -4.66 8.49
N LYS A 49 -20.06 -5.12 9.71
CA LYS A 49 -19.35 -6.23 10.36
C LYS A 49 -19.29 -7.46 9.45
N GLY A 50 -18.11 -8.04 9.31
CA GLY A 50 -17.82 -9.15 8.40
C GLY A 50 -17.15 -8.73 7.09
N ASN A 51 -17.14 -7.44 6.75
CA ASN A 51 -16.24 -6.92 5.72
C ASN A 51 -14.82 -6.81 6.33
N PRO A 52 -13.78 -7.41 5.72
CA PRO A 52 -12.43 -7.43 6.31
C PRO A 52 -11.85 -6.04 6.59
N LEU A 53 -12.05 -5.08 5.68
CA LEU A 53 -11.57 -3.71 5.84
C LEU A 53 -12.35 -2.96 6.93
N PHE A 54 -13.66 -3.16 7.00
CA PHE A 54 -14.49 -2.61 8.09
C PHE A 54 -14.07 -3.17 9.44
N ASP A 55 -13.91 -4.49 9.55
CA ASP A 55 -13.55 -5.15 10.80
C ASP A 55 -12.15 -4.71 11.27
N TRP A 56 -11.20 -4.56 10.33
CA TRP A 56 -9.88 -4.00 10.62
C TRP A 56 -9.98 -2.55 11.13
N TYR A 57 -10.72 -1.70 10.41
CA TYR A 57 -10.92 -0.32 10.83
C TYR A 57 -11.54 -0.23 12.23
N GLN A 58 -12.56 -1.03 12.55
CA GLN A 58 -13.19 -1.03 13.87
C GLN A 58 -12.21 -1.39 15.00
N ARG A 59 -11.29 -2.34 14.77
CA ARG A 59 -10.29 -2.74 15.77
C ARG A 59 -9.30 -1.62 16.10
N HIS A 60 -8.98 -0.77 15.12
CA HIS A 60 -7.90 0.21 15.21
C HIS A 60 -8.39 1.67 15.28
N SER A 61 -9.67 1.92 15.03
CA SER A 61 -10.26 3.27 14.94
C SER A 61 -10.22 4.12 16.20
N SER A 62 -10.01 3.52 17.38
CA SER A 62 -9.90 4.24 18.64
C SER A 62 -8.55 4.93 18.85
N SER A 63 -7.54 4.58 18.06
CA SER A 63 -6.17 5.07 18.19
C SER A 63 -5.88 6.06 17.04
N PRO A 64 -5.64 7.36 17.32
CA PRO A 64 -5.24 8.31 16.28
C PRO A 64 -3.87 7.96 15.68
N ILE A 65 -3.63 8.46 14.47
CA ILE A 65 -2.35 8.38 13.79
C ILE A 65 -1.39 9.38 14.45
N GLU A 66 -0.29 8.86 14.99
CA GLU A 66 0.75 9.65 15.65
C GLU A 66 1.80 10.13 14.64
N SER A 67 2.19 9.26 13.71
CA SER A 67 3.22 9.57 12.72
C SER A 67 2.99 8.82 11.41
N MET A 68 3.47 9.40 10.31
CA MET A 68 3.38 8.83 8.97
C MET A 68 4.69 9.03 8.20
N GLN A 69 5.07 8.04 7.39
CA GLN A 69 6.24 8.10 6.53
C GLN A 69 5.90 7.74 5.09
N LEU A 70 6.43 8.50 4.14
CA LEU A 70 6.57 8.07 2.75
C LEU A 70 7.90 7.33 2.62
N ARG A 71 7.87 6.09 2.16
CA ARG A 71 9.06 5.24 2.06
C ARG A 71 9.27 4.73 0.65
N LYS A 72 10.54 4.52 0.28
CA LYS A 72 10.95 4.03 -1.03
C LYS A 72 11.94 2.88 -0.92
N GLU A 73 11.59 1.73 -1.49
CA GLU A 73 12.46 0.56 -1.51
C GLU A 73 13.72 0.81 -2.36
N LYS A 74 14.87 0.31 -1.90
CA LYS A 74 16.18 0.53 -2.55
C LYS A 74 16.44 -0.43 -3.71
N LYS A 75 15.63 -1.48 -3.83
CA LYS A 75 15.90 -2.57 -4.75
C LYS A 75 15.45 -2.22 -6.16
N ALA A 76 16.44 -2.12 -7.05
CA ALA A 76 16.21 -2.02 -8.48
C ALA A 76 15.46 -3.27 -9.02
N PRO A 77 14.70 -3.13 -10.12
CA PRO A 77 14.55 -1.93 -10.96
C PRO A 77 13.36 -1.03 -10.59
N PHE A 78 12.53 -1.39 -9.59
CA PHE A 78 11.21 -0.77 -9.43
C PHE A 78 11.14 0.37 -8.40
N PHE A 79 12.02 0.35 -7.40
CA PHE A 79 12.09 1.38 -6.34
C PHE A 79 10.71 1.74 -5.76
N HIS A 80 10.01 0.72 -5.28
CA HIS A 80 8.61 0.80 -4.89
C HIS A 80 8.35 1.81 -3.76
N GLU A 81 7.32 2.65 -3.90
CA GLU A 81 6.91 3.59 -2.86
C GLU A 81 5.68 3.10 -2.09
N TYR A 82 5.67 3.34 -0.79
CA TYR A 82 4.60 2.92 0.12
C TYR A 82 4.52 3.88 1.31
N VAL A 83 3.42 3.78 2.07
CA VAL A 83 3.24 4.58 3.29
C VAL A 83 3.36 3.66 4.49
N THR A 84 4.07 4.10 5.52
CA THR A 84 3.94 3.52 6.87
C THR A 84 3.36 4.55 7.81
N PHE A 85 2.63 4.09 8.81
CA PHE A 85 2.12 4.97 9.86
C PHE A 85 2.07 4.23 11.19
N ARG A 86 2.14 4.99 12.28
CA ARG A 86 2.05 4.50 13.65
C ARG A 86 0.82 5.09 14.30
N LEU A 87 0.06 4.26 15.00
CA LEU A 87 -1.05 4.69 15.85
C LEU A 87 -0.55 4.97 17.27
N SER A 88 -1.31 5.75 18.04
CA SER A 88 -0.96 6.14 19.41
C SER A 88 -0.83 4.97 20.40
N ASP A 89 -1.37 3.80 20.07
CA ASP A 89 -1.19 2.56 20.84
C ASP A 89 0.13 1.84 20.53
N GLY A 90 0.93 2.38 19.61
CA GLY A 90 2.22 1.86 19.18
C GLY A 90 2.15 0.90 17.99
N SER A 91 0.95 0.47 17.57
CA SER A 91 0.80 -0.38 16.38
C SER A 91 1.25 0.36 15.12
N CYS A 92 1.93 -0.37 14.23
CA CYS A 92 2.46 0.17 12.99
C CYS A 92 1.86 -0.55 11.80
N PHE A 93 1.54 0.20 10.76
CA PHE A 93 0.94 -0.33 9.54
C PHE A 93 1.66 0.18 8.30
N ARG A 94 1.61 -0.63 7.25
CA ARG A 94 2.04 -0.32 5.89
C ARG A 94 0.82 -0.30 4.98
N ILE A 95 0.70 0.73 4.17
CA ILE A 95 -0.27 0.79 3.06
C ILE A 95 0.48 0.75 1.74
N ASP A 96 0.00 -0.11 0.85
CA ASP A 96 0.67 -0.42 -0.40
C ASP A 96 -0.34 -0.50 -1.56
N ARG A 97 0.10 -0.15 -2.77
CA ARG A 97 -0.61 -0.38 -4.03
C ARG A 97 0.26 -1.18 -4.99
N ARG A 98 -0.24 -2.32 -5.45
CA ARG A 98 0.48 -3.22 -6.37
C ARG A 98 -0.39 -3.70 -7.52
N GLN A 99 0.21 -4.44 -8.43
CA GLN A 99 -0.54 -5.32 -9.32
C GLN A 99 -0.91 -6.61 -8.57
N LEU A 100 -1.98 -7.27 -9.01
CA LEU A 100 -2.30 -8.61 -8.53
C LEU A 100 -1.10 -9.56 -8.74
N PRO A 101 -0.69 -10.33 -7.72
CA PRO A 101 0.43 -11.27 -7.85
C PRO A 101 0.22 -12.34 -8.92
N ASN A 102 -1.04 -12.72 -9.14
CA ASN A 102 -1.50 -13.72 -10.10
C ASN A 102 -2.26 -13.09 -11.27
N GLU A 103 -1.93 -11.83 -11.62
CA GLU A 103 -2.54 -11.13 -12.75
C GLU A 103 -2.40 -11.97 -14.02
N ARG A 104 -3.54 -12.22 -14.69
CA ARG A 104 -3.60 -13.09 -15.87
C ARG A 104 -2.93 -12.43 -17.07
N TYR A 105 -3.04 -11.11 -17.16
CA TYR A 105 -2.48 -10.30 -18.25
C TYR A 105 -1.66 -9.12 -17.70
N PRO A 106 -0.49 -9.39 -17.08
CA PRO A 106 0.26 -8.38 -16.34
C PRO A 106 0.71 -7.20 -17.19
N MET A 107 0.93 -7.39 -18.49
CA MET A 107 1.31 -6.31 -19.40
C MET A 107 0.20 -5.30 -19.69
N CYS A 108 -1.07 -5.62 -19.38
CA CYS A 108 -2.19 -4.67 -19.53
C CYS A 108 -2.04 -3.45 -18.61
N CYS A 109 -1.21 -3.52 -17.58
CA CYS A 109 -0.87 -2.37 -16.73
C CYS A 109 -0.20 -1.22 -17.50
N THR A 110 0.31 -1.48 -18.71
CA THR A 110 0.92 -0.46 -19.58
C THR A 110 -0.08 0.25 -20.49
N GLN A 111 -1.33 -0.24 -20.52
CA GLN A 111 -2.42 0.33 -21.31
C GLN A 111 -3.13 1.42 -20.49
N ARG A 112 -4.00 2.19 -21.16
CA ARG A 112 -4.71 3.30 -20.52
C ARG A 112 -5.65 2.79 -19.42
N GLU A 113 -6.27 1.65 -19.65
CA GLU A 113 -7.26 1.01 -18.77
C GLU A 113 -6.60 0.37 -17.55
N GLY A 114 -5.34 -0.06 -17.68
CA GLY A 114 -4.58 -0.70 -16.61
C GLY A 114 -5.05 -2.11 -16.26
N VAL A 115 -4.72 -2.53 -15.03
CA VAL A 115 -5.18 -3.76 -14.40
C VAL A 115 -5.79 -3.43 -13.04
N GLU A 116 -6.44 -4.40 -12.40
CA GLU A 116 -6.96 -4.22 -11.06
C GLU A 116 -5.82 -3.87 -10.09
N ALA A 117 -6.00 -2.79 -9.31
CA ALA A 117 -5.08 -2.46 -8.25
C ALA A 117 -5.25 -3.43 -7.07
N TYR A 118 -4.12 -3.84 -6.52
CA TYR A 118 -4.05 -4.62 -5.30
C TYR A 118 -3.56 -3.72 -4.17
N ASP A 119 -4.50 -3.02 -3.56
CA ASP A 119 -4.26 -2.12 -2.44
C ASP A 119 -4.38 -2.91 -1.13
N THR A 120 -3.40 -2.79 -0.24
CA THR A 120 -3.37 -3.51 1.05
C THR A 120 -3.02 -2.60 2.21
N ILE A 121 -3.50 -3.00 3.38
CA ILE A 121 -3.03 -2.51 4.67
C ILE A 121 -2.51 -3.69 5.50
N GLU A 122 -1.31 -3.56 6.02
CA GLU A 122 -0.57 -4.66 6.64
C GLU A 122 0.07 -4.19 7.94
N GLU A 123 -0.16 -4.91 9.03
CA GLU A 123 0.58 -4.66 10.28
C GLU A 123 2.06 -4.96 10.09
N ILE A 124 2.93 -4.12 10.65
CA ILE A 124 4.40 -4.23 10.61
C ILE A 124 4.98 -4.00 12.02
N THR A 125 6.20 -4.46 12.28
CA THR A 125 6.80 -4.34 13.62
C THR A 125 7.20 -2.92 13.99
N ASP A 126 7.58 -2.13 12.99
CA ASP A 126 8.06 -0.77 13.13
C ASP A 126 7.96 -0.04 11.79
N MET A 127 7.96 1.30 11.79
CA MET A 127 7.82 2.09 10.56
C MET A 127 9.00 1.92 9.58
N GLU A 128 10.13 1.39 10.03
CA GLU A 128 11.32 1.12 9.23
C GLU A 128 11.44 -0.37 8.83
N ASP A 129 10.39 -1.17 9.06
CA ASP A 129 10.44 -2.61 8.90
C ASP A 129 10.90 -3.00 7.49
N SER A 130 12.02 -3.73 7.47
CA SER A 130 12.69 -4.21 6.26
C SER A 130 12.32 -5.66 5.90
N MET A 131 11.27 -6.22 6.51
CA MET A 131 10.74 -7.56 6.25
C MET A 131 10.56 -7.87 4.75
N TYR A 132 10.23 -6.85 3.95
CA TYR A 132 10.02 -6.97 2.51
C TYR A 132 11.30 -6.62 1.72
N ASN A 133 11.69 -5.35 1.75
CA ASN A 133 12.95 -4.84 1.20
C ASN A 133 13.41 -3.65 2.04
N PRO A 134 14.73 -3.40 2.13
CA PRO A 134 15.25 -2.16 2.70
C PRO A 134 14.70 -0.95 1.93
N SER A 135 14.38 0.12 2.66
CA SER A 135 13.83 1.35 2.11
C SER A 135 14.47 2.59 2.73
N ASP A 136 14.38 3.71 2.01
CA ASP A 136 14.67 5.05 2.54
C ASP A 136 13.37 5.73 2.97
N CYS A 137 13.43 6.48 4.07
CA CYS A 137 12.39 7.42 4.44
C CYS A 137 12.55 8.68 3.58
N LEU A 138 11.55 9.00 2.76
CA LEU A 138 11.55 10.19 1.92
C LEU A 138 10.90 11.38 2.62
N VAL A 139 9.83 11.11 3.37
CA VAL A 139 9.09 12.10 4.17
C VAL A 139 8.75 11.44 5.49
N GLN A 140 8.94 12.16 6.58
CA GLN A 140 8.40 11.83 7.90
C GLN A 140 7.53 12.98 8.39
N VAL A 141 6.36 12.63 8.89
CA VAL A 141 5.40 13.54 9.50
C VAL A 141 5.11 13.02 10.89
N ASP A 142 5.37 13.84 11.90
CA ASP A 142 4.97 13.60 13.28
C ASP A 142 3.83 14.57 13.59
N PHE A 143 2.65 14.04 13.87
CA PHE A 143 1.44 14.86 14.06
C PHE A 143 1.39 15.39 15.50
N THR A 144 1.14 16.68 15.64
CA THR A 144 0.94 17.34 16.94
C THR A 144 -0.53 17.44 17.34
N THR A 145 -1.43 16.93 16.50
CA THR A 145 -2.87 16.88 16.69
C THR A 145 -3.36 15.47 16.41
N ASP A 146 -4.51 15.11 16.95
CA ASP A 146 -5.13 13.83 16.69
C ASP A 146 -5.58 13.75 15.22
N VAL A 147 -5.02 12.81 14.47
CA VAL A 147 -5.41 12.50 13.09
C VAL A 147 -6.17 11.18 13.09
N GLU A 148 -7.45 11.23 12.78
CA GLU A 148 -8.28 10.02 12.78
C GLU A 148 -7.91 9.07 11.63
N LEU A 149 -7.88 7.77 11.94
CA LEU A 149 -7.65 6.71 10.94
C LEU A 149 -8.68 6.75 9.79
N ASN A 150 -9.88 7.26 10.05
CA ASN A 150 -10.92 7.44 9.04
C ASN A 150 -10.46 8.30 7.84
N LEU A 151 -9.54 9.25 8.06
CA LEU A 151 -9.01 10.09 6.98
C LEU A 151 -8.32 9.24 5.90
N ILE A 152 -7.48 8.28 6.30
CA ILE A 152 -6.85 7.34 5.37
C ILE A 152 -7.90 6.53 4.61
N ILE A 153 -8.93 6.01 5.31
CA ILE A 153 -10.00 5.22 4.70
C ILE A 153 -10.76 6.03 3.65
N VAL A 154 -11.09 7.29 3.94
CA VAL A 154 -11.77 8.20 3.00
C VAL A 154 -10.93 8.48 1.77
N ILE A 155 -9.61 8.74 1.93
CA ILE A 155 -8.71 8.95 0.81
C ILE A 155 -8.63 7.69 -0.07
N CYS A 156 -8.46 6.52 0.54
CA CYS A 156 -8.40 5.25 -0.19
C CYS A 156 -9.70 4.97 -0.95
N ARG A 157 -10.86 5.26 -0.33
CA ARG A 157 -12.17 5.17 -0.97
C ARG A 157 -12.29 6.10 -2.18
N ALA A 158 -11.86 7.36 -2.04
CA ALA A 158 -11.91 8.32 -3.13
C ALA A 158 -11.04 7.89 -4.32
N ILE A 159 -9.88 7.28 -4.07
CA ILE A 159 -9.03 6.69 -5.11
C ILE A 159 -9.75 5.49 -5.77
N TYR A 160 -10.39 4.63 -4.97
CA TYR A 160 -11.04 3.41 -5.43
C TYR A 160 -12.33 3.65 -6.23
N GLU A 161 -13.16 4.62 -5.83
CA GLU A 161 -14.47 4.87 -6.46
C GLU A 161 -14.34 5.59 -7.82
N ARG A 162 -13.20 6.23 -8.09
CA ARG A 162 -12.97 6.92 -9.36
C ARG A 162 -12.46 5.96 -10.45
N PRO A 163 -13.15 5.87 -11.61
CA PRO A 163 -12.81 4.91 -12.66
C PRO A 163 -11.36 4.99 -13.14
N ASP A 164 -10.80 6.20 -13.22
CA ASP A 164 -9.44 6.39 -13.71
C ASP A 164 -8.40 5.91 -12.69
N THR A 165 -8.58 6.21 -11.39
CA THR A 165 -7.57 5.99 -10.34
C THR A 165 -7.71 4.64 -9.63
N ARG A 166 -8.84 3.94 -9.81
CA ARG A 166 -9.08 2.61 -9.25
C ARG A 166 -8.10 1.56 -9.77
N ASN A 167 -7.71 1.67 -11.04
CA ASN A 167 -6.87 0.69 -11.69
C ASN A 167 -5.38 1.03 -11.54
N TYR A 168 -4.57 -0.01 -11.47
CA TYR A 168 -3.12 0.11 -11.55
C TYR A 168 -2.70 0.35 -12.99
N THR A 169 -2.00 1.45 -13.23
CA THR A 169 -1.27 1.69 -14.48
C THR A 169 0.18 2.05 -14.17
N VAL A 170 1.13 1.52 -14.93
CA VAL A 170 2.56 1.80 -14.73
C VAL A 170 2.84 3.29 -14.92
N GLN A 171 2.13 3.97 -15.82
CA GLN A 171 2.43 5.35 -16.18
C GLN A 171 1.74 6.41 -15.32
N ARG A 172 0.65 6.10 -14.61
CA ARG A 172 -0.16 7.13 -13.92
C ARG A 172 -0.56 6.77 -12.50
N TYR A 173 -1.19 5.62 -12.31
CA TYR A 173 -1.88 5.26 -11.08
C TYR A 173 -1.21 4.07 -10.40
N ASN A 174 0.11 4.14 -10.29
CA ASN A 174 0.95 3.13 -9.66
C ASN A 174 1.16 3.44 -8.16
N CYS A 175 2.14 2.76 -7.55
CA CYS A 175 2.50 2.94 -6.14
C CYS A 175 2.97 4.36 -5.78
N TYR A 176 3.66 5.07 -6.68
CA TYR A 176 4.08 6.46 -6.47
C TYR A 176 2.89 7.39 -6.35
N PHE A 177 1.94 7.30 -7.29
CA PHE A 177 0.71 8.08 -7.23
C PHE A 177 -0.03 7.81 -5.91
N TYR A 178 -0.21 6.53 -5.58
CA TYR A 178 -1.01 6.14 -4.42
C TYR A 178 -0.38 6.60 -3.10
N SER A 179 0.89 6.29 -2.87
CA SER A 179 1.58 6.63 -1.62
C SER A 179 1.69 8.15 -1.42
N GLN A 180 2.04 8.89 -2.47
CA GLN A 180 2.16 10.35 -2.42
C GLN A 180 0.80 11.01 -2.25
N THR A 181 -0.26 10.49 -2.89
CA THR A 181 -1.63 10.99 -2.73
C THR A 181 -2.10 10.81 -1.29
N VAL A 182 -1.89 9.63 -0.69
CA VAL A 182 -2.27 9.39 0.71
C VAL A 182 -1.58 10.38 1.65
N VAL A 183 -0.27 10.57 1.52
CA VAL A 183 0.47 11.52 2.37
C VAL A 183 0.03 12.96 2.13
N MET A 184 -0.06 13.40 0.87
CA MET A 184 -0.44 14.76 0.50
C MET A 184 -1.84 15.11 1.03
N PHE A 185 -2.85 14.30 0.73
CA PHE A 185 -4.22 14.60 1.16
C PHE A 185 -4.38 14.51 2.69
N THR A 186 -3.62 13.64 3.36
CA THR A 186 -3.57 13.64 4.83
C THR A 186 -3.05 14.99 5.34
N LEU A 187 -1.92 15.48 4.82
CA LEU A 187 -1.33 16.76 5.22
C LEU A 187 -2.25 17.95 4.91
N CYS A 188 -2.83 18.01 3.71
CA CYS A 188 -3.74 19.10 3.32
C CYS A 188 -4.95 19.17 4.23
N THR A 189 -5.51 18.02 4.63
CA THR A 189 -6.67 17.96 5.51
C THR A 189 -6.34 18.34 6.95
N VAL A 190 -5.19 17.87 7.47
CA VAL A 190 -4.80 18.10 8.88
C VAL A 190 -4.38 19.54 9.14
N TYR A 191 -3.70 20.18 8.18
CA TYR A 191 -3.14 21.51 8.33
C TYR A 191 -3.92 22.61 7.62
N ASP A 192 -5.12 22.29 7.11
CA ASP A 192 -6.00 23.19 6.36
C ASP A 192 -5.23 24.03 5.32
N TRP A 193 -4.47 23.33 4.47
CA TRP A 193 -3.58 23.99 3.50
C TRP A 193 -4.34 24.89 2.51
N ASP A 194 -5.64 24.64 2.31
CA ASP A 194 -6.51 25.43 1.45
C ASP A 194 -6.74 26.84 2.00
N GLU A 195 -6.76 27.04 3.32
CA GLU A 195 -7.02 28.36 3.90
C GLU A 195 -5.77 29.27 3.88
N TYR A 196 -4.56 28.69 3.91
CA TYR A 196 -3.31 29.45 4.15
C TYR A 196 -2.33 29.55 2.97
N PHE A 197 -2.33 28.60 2.01
CA PHE A 197 -1.22 28.50 1.06
C PHE A 197 -1.60 28.31 -0.41
N ILE A 198 -2.89 28.21 -0.74
CA ILE A 198 -3.36 28.16 -2.14
C ILE A 198 -4.12 29.45 -2.45
N TRP A 199 -3.38 30.49 -2.84
CA TRP A 199 -3.90 31.73 -3.44
C TRP A 199 -3.20 32.00 -4.78
#